data_AF-C0C6F0-F1
#
_entry.id   AF-C0C6F0-F1
#
_cell.length_a   1.000
_cell.length_b   1.000
_cell.length_c   1.000
_cell.angle_alpha   90.00
_cell.angle_beta   90.00
_cell.angle_gamma   90.00
#
_symmetry.space_group_name_H-M   'P 1'
#
loop_
_entity.id
_entity.type
_entity.pdbx_description
1 polymer ?
#
loop_
_entity_poly.entity_id
_entity_poly.type
_entity_poly.pdbx_seq_one_letter_code
_entity_poly.pdbx_strand_id
1 'polypeptide(L)'
;MSAVDILICIMYALMILRWTRVFLTNIKSTWNYFKFIDKDTGLIGLLVYTAVFAILIFTCVMGINSVKHHVYHISMGFIIIGFAVLIKTGMLIFDGTLFDSTQMIAYQIVYVYGKITVGTIVLGILISFLLYTKIDKKV
;
A
#
# COMPACT_ATOMS: atom_id res chain seq x y z
N MET A 1 9.21 23.94 9.14
CA MET A 1 9.09 22.88 8.12
C MET A 1 10.07 23.20 6.99
N SER A 2 11.05 22.34 6.74
CA SER A 2 12.07 22.52 5.69
C SER A 2 11.57 22.08 4.31
N ALA A 3 12.25 22.48 3.23
CA ALA A 3 11.92 22.05 1.87
C ALA A 3 11.90 20.50 1.73
N VAL A 4 12.79 19.80 2.45
CA VAL A 4 12.84 18.34 2.48
C VAL A 4 11.59 17.74 3.13
N ASP A 5 11.07 18.36 4.19
CA ASP A 5 9.85 17.89 4.87
C ASP A 5 8.62 18.01 3.97
N ILE A 6 8.54 19.12 3.23
CA ILE A 6 7.49 19.34 2.23
C ILE A 6 7.57 18.26 1.14
N LEU A 7 8.78 17.97 0.66
CA LEU A 7 8.99 16.93 -0.36
C LEU A 7 8.55 15.54 0.14
N ILE A 8 8.93 15.15 1.36
CA ILE A 8 8.51 13.87 1.96
C ILE A 8 6.98 13.80 2.07
N CYS A 9 6.33 14.88 2.53
CA CYS A 9 4.87 14.95 2.61
C CYS A 9 4.20 14.82 1.24
N ILE A 10 4.74 15.48 0.20
CA ILE A 10 4.25 15.35 -1.19
C ILE A 10 4.34 13.90 -1.64
N MET A 11 5.44 13.20 -1.34
CA MET A 11 5.61 11.80 -1.72
C MET A 11 4.58 10.89 -1.04
N TYR A 12 4.31 11.08 0.25
CA TYR A 12 3.22 10.37 0.93
C TYR A 12 1.85 10.70 0.32
N ALA A 13 1.59 11.97 0.00
CA ALA A 13 0.33 12.36 -0.64
C ALA A 13 0.15 11.72 -2.03
N LEU A 14 1.21 11.68 -2.84
CA LEU A 14 1.21 10.97 -4.13
C LEU A 14 0.91 9.49 -3.96
N MET A 15 1.47 8.84 -2.93
CA MET A 15 1.15 7.45 -2.61
C MET A 15 -0.33 7.27 -2.23
N ILE A 16 -0.86 8.12 -1.35
CA ILE A 16 -2.28 8.11 -0.94
C ILE A 16 -3.19 8.23 -2.17
N LEU A 17 -2.90 9.19 -3.06
CA LEU A 17 -3.66 9.38 -4.30
C LEU A 17 -3.61 8.15 -5.20
N ARG A 18 -2.42 7.55 -5.34
CA ARG A 18 -2.22 6.37 -6.19
C ARG A 18 -2.97 5.14 -5.66
N TRP A 19 -2.87 4.86 -4.36
CA TRP A 19 -3.59 3.75 -3.73
C TRP A 19 -5.11 3.96 -3.76
N THR A 20 -5.57 5.18 -3.48
CA THR A 20 -7.00 5.55 -3.56
C THR A 20 -7.55 5.37 -4.97
N ARG A 21 -6.80 5.79 -6.00
CA ARG A 21 -7.20 5.58 -7.39
C ARG A 21 -7.32 4.10 -7.73
N VAL A 22 -6.36 3.26 -7.33
CA VAL A 22 -6.43 1.81 -7.55
C VAL A 22 -7.63 1.20 -6.84
N PHE A 23 -7.86 1.57 -5.59
CA PHE A 23 -9.01 1.09 -4.82
C PHE A 23 -10.34 1.41 -5.51
N LEU A 24 -10.59 2.68 -5.83
CA LEU A 24 -11.84 3.15 -6.42
C LEU A 24 -12.08 2.59 -7.83
N THR A 25 -11.03 2.48 -8.65
CA THR A 25 -11.17 1.96 -10.01
C THR A 25 -11.44 0.45 -10.05
N ASN A 26 -11.03 -0.29 -9.02
CA ASN A 26 -11.18 -1.74 -8.98
C ASN A 26 -12.30 -2.23 -8.06
N ILE A 27 -12.89 -1.40 -7.19
CA ILE A 27 -13.91 -1.82 -6.20
C ILE A 27 -15.10 -2.54 -6.85
N LYS A 28 -15.61 -2.04 -7.98
CA LYS A 28 -16.73 -2.67 -8.70
C LYS A 28 -16.33 -4.01 -9.31
N SER A 29 -15.12 -4.08 -9.87
CA SER A 29 -14.58 -5.33 -10.45
C SER A 29 -14.36 -6.38 -9.36
N THR A 30 -13.78 -5.99 -8.23
CA THR A 30 -13.51 -6.86 -7.08
C THR A 30 -14.82 -7.34 -6.44
N TRP A 31 -15.81 -6.46 -6.28
CA TRP A 31 -17.14 -6.84 -5.80
C TRP A 31 -17.81 -7.87 -6.71
N ASN A 32 -17.77 -7.66 -8.03
CA ASN A 32 -18.30 -8.62 -8.99
C ASN A 32 -17.54 -9.95 -8.95
N TYR A 33 -16.21 -9.92 -8.81
CA TYR A 33 -15.38 -11.12 -8.68
C TYR A 33 -15.78 -11.95 -7.45
N PHE A 34 -15.97 -11.30 -6.29
CA PHE A 34 -16.37 -11.97 -5.05
C PHE A 34 -17.81 -12.48 -5.03
N LYS A 35 -18.70 -11.96 -5.88
CA LYS A 35 -20.06 -12.53 -6.03
C LYS A 35 -20.08 -13.94 -6.60
N PHE A 36 -19.03 -14.35 -7.32
CA PHE A 36 -18.94 -15.70 -7.89
C PHE A 36 -18.43 -16.73 -6.87
N ILE A 37 -18.08 -16.29 -5.67
CA ILE A 37 -17.64 -17.12 -4.55
C ILE A 37 -18.84 -17.32 -3.59
N ASP A 38 -18.75 -18.28 -2.68
CA ASP A 38 -19.57 -18.34 -1.47
C ASP A 38 -19.78 -16.94 -0.84
N LYS A 39 -21.01 -16.66 -0.42
CA LYS A 39 -21.44 -15.35 0.08
C LYS A 39 -20.66 -14.90 1.30
N ASP A 40 -20.33 -15.82 2.21
CA ASP A 40 -19.63 -15.49 3.45
C ASP A 40 -18.16 -15.16 3.17
N THR A 41 -17.50 -16.02 2.38
CA THR A 41 -16.13 -15.82 1.91
C THR A 41 -16.00 -14.55 1.07
N GLY A 42 -16.93 -14.28 0.15
CA GLY A 42 -16.91 -13.07 -0.67
C GLY A 42 -17.03 -11.78 0.15
N LEU A 43 -17.86 -11.77 1.20
CA LEU A 43 -18.00 -10.63 2.11
C LEU A 43 -16.70 -10.42 2.93
N ILE A 44 -16.13 -11.51 3.46
CA ILE A 44 -14.83 -11.47 4.14
C ILE A 44 -13.75 -10.93 3.18
N GLY A 45 -13.76 -11.38 1.93
CA GLY A 45 -12.81 -10.92 0.91
C GLY A 45 -12.87 -9.42 0.66
N LEU A 46 -14.08 -8.84 0.63
CA LEU A 46 -14.25 -7.40 0.50
C LEU A 46 -13.77 -6.63 1.75
N LEU A 47 -14.04 -7.17 2.94
CA LEU A 47 -13.53 -6.59 4.19
C LEU A 47 -12.01 -6.59 4.20
N VAL A 48 -11.36 -7.70 3.82
CA VAL A 48 -9.90 -7.80 3.72
C VAL A 48 -9.37 -6.83 2.66
N TYR A 49 -10.00 -6.76 1.48
CA TYR A 49 -9.62 -5.82 0.42
C TYR A 49 -9.64 -4.36 0.90
N THR A 50 -10.66 -3.99 1.69
CA THR A 50 -10.82 -2.64 2.26
C THR A 50 -9.86 -2.40 3.42
N ALA A 51 -9.60 -3.42 4.24
CA ALA A 51 -8.64 -3.35 5.35
C ALA A 51 -7.22 -3.12 4.84
N VAL A 52 -6.80 -3.83 3.78
CA VAL A 52 -5.49 -3.61 3.14
C VAL A 52 -5.36 -2.17 2.65
N PHE A 53 -6.39 -1.62 2.00
CA PHE A 53 -6.41 -0.21 1.62
C PHE A 53 -6.27 0.73 2.83
N ALA A 54 -7.07 0.52 3.87
CA ALA A 54 -7.05 1.35 5.08
C ALA A 54 -5.67 1.35 5.75
N ILE A 55 -5.01 0.18 5.85
CA ILE A 55 -3.66 0.06 6.41
C ILE A 55 -2.66 0.89 5.60
N LEU A 56 -2.68 0.76 4.26
CA LEU A 56 -1.75 1.48 3.38
C LEU A 56 -1.91 3.01 3.50
N ILE A 57 -3.15 3.50 3.55
CA ILE A 57 -3.42 4.93 3.74
C ILE A 57 -3.02 5.38 5.13
N PHE A 58 -3.35 4.60 6.17
CA PHE A 58 -3.00 4.90 7.55
C PHE A 58 -1.49 5.05 7.73
N THR A 59 -0.68 4.16 7.16
CA THR A 59 0.79 4.27 7.19
C THR A 59 1.27 5.58 6.56
N CYS A 60 0.69 6.01 5.45
CA CYS A 60 1.06 7.27 4.80
C CYS A 60 0.65 8.49 5.64
N VAL A 61 -0.55 8.49 6.21
CA VAL A 61 -1.04 9.57 7.09
C VAL A 61 -0.17 9.67 8.35
N MET A 62 0.18 8.53 8.96
CA MET A 62 1.13 8.47 10.07
C MET A 62 2.48 9.05 9.68
N GLY A 63 3.00 8.71 8.50
CA GLY A 63 4.25 9.26 7.96
C GLY A 63 4.21 10.79 7.82
N ILE A 64 3.13 11.34 7.28
CA ILE A 64 2.93 12.81 7.18
C ILE A 64 2.88 13.44 8.58
N ASN A 65 2.15 12.85 9.51
CA ASN A 65 2.04 13.36 10.87
C ASN A 65 3.40 13.35 11.59
N SER A 66 4.15 12.25 11.48
CA SER A 66 5.52 12.12 11.98
C SER A 66 6.44 13.21 11.44
N VAL A 67 6.40 13.50 10.13
CA VAL A 67 7.18 14.58 9.51
C VAL A 67 6.76 15.95 10.05
N LYS A 68 5.45 16.20 10.18
CA LYS A 68 4.91 17.47 10.73
C LYS A 68 5.40 17.74 12.17
N HIS A 69 5.50 16.69 12.98
CA HIS A 69 6.01 16.76 14.35
C HIS A 69 7.55 16.65 14.44
N HIS A 70 8.26 16.61 13.31
CA HIS A 70 9.72 16.47 13.23
C HIS A 70 10.24 15.19 13.92
N VAL A 71 9.40 14.15 14.00
CA VAL A 71 9.75 12.82 14.52
C VAL A 71 9.95 11.90 13.32
N TYR A 72 11.15 11.90 12.76
CA TYR A 72 11.46 11.13 11.55
C TYR A 72 11.74 9.66 11.90
N HIS A 73 10.99 8.75 11.27
CA HIS A 73 11.17 7.31 11.41
C HIS A 73 11.43 6.70 10.03
N ILE A 74 12.68 6.31 9.76
CA ILE A 74 13.04 5.62 8.50
C ILE A 74 12.26 4.30 8.34
N SER A 75 11.91 3.66 9.46
CA SER A 75 11.09 2.45 9.49
C SER A 75 9.78 2.61 8.72
N MET A 76 9.18 3.81 8.64
CA MET A 76 7.96 4.04 7.86
C MET A 76 8.17 3.78 6.36
N GLY A 77 9.31 4.21 5.81
CA GLY A 77 9.65 3.94 4.41
C GLY A 77 9.92 2.46 4.17
N PHE A 78 10.60 1.78 5.09
CA PHE A 78 10.81 0.32 5.01
C PHE A 78 9.51 -0.47 5.12
N ILE A 79 8.56 -0.06 5.96
CA ILE A 79 7.24 -0.70 6.06
C ILE A 79 6.50 -0.62 4.72
N ILE A 80 6.53 0.55 4.06
CA ILE A 80 5.94 0.74 2.73
C ILE A 80 6.58 -0.20 1.69
N ILE A 81 7.91 -0.27 1.66
CA ILE A 81 8.64 -1.16 0.76
C ILE A 81 8.26 -2.61 1.04
N GLY A 82 8.26 -3.01 2.32
CA GLY A 82 7.90 -4.35 2.75
C GLY A 82 6.50 -4.78 2.30
N PHE A 83 5.50 -3.92 2.49
CA PHE A 83 4.14 -4.18 1.98
C PHE A 83 4.11 -4.30 0.46
N ALA A 84 4.79 -3.40 -0.26
CA ALA A 84 4.80 -3.43 -1.72
C ALA A 84 5.48 -4.68 -2.28
N VAL A 85 6.58 -5.13 -1.66
CA VAL A 85 7.26 -6.39 -2.00
C VAL A 85 6.35 -7.57 -1.70
N LEU A 86 5.73 -7.64 -0.52
CA LEU A 86 4.83 -8.72 -0.14
C LEU A 86 3.66 -8.86 -1.13
N ILE A 87 3.02 -7.76 -1.48
CA ILE A 87 1.92 -7.74 -2.46
C ILE A 87 2.43 -8.20 -3.85
N LYS A 88 3.63 -7.74 -4.26
CA LYS A 88 4.20 -8.11 -5.56
C LYS A 88 4.57 -9.59 -5.63
N THR A 89 5.18 -10.12 -4.58
CA THR A 89 5.52 -11.54 -4.46
C THR A 89 4.24 -12.38 -4.45
N GLY A 90 3.21 -11.95 -3.71
CA GLY A 90 1.89 -12.60 -3.75
C GLY A 90 1.33 -12.68 -5.17
N MET A 91 1.41 -11.60 -5.95
CA MET A 91 0.98 -11.59 -7.35
C MET A 91 1.73 -12.62 -8.21
N LEU A 92 3.03 -12.86 -7.94
CA LEU A 92 3.83 -13.86 -8.67
C LEU A 92 3.52 -15.30 -8.23
N ILE A 93 3.21 -15.50 -6.94
CA ILE A 93 2.88 -16.83 -6.40
C ILE A 93 1.49 -17.29 -6.87
N PHE A 94 0.53 -16.37 -6.94
CA PHE A 94 -0.84 -16.67 -7.30
C PHE A 94 -1.14 -16.57 -8.81
N ASP A 95 -0.13 -16.70 -9.69
CA ASP A 95 -0.31 -16.61 -11.16
C ASP A 95 -1.03 -17.82 -11.81
N GLY A 96 -1.50 -18.78 -11.01
CA GLY A 96 -2.26 -19.96 -11.44
C GLY A 96 -3.76 -19.83 -11.21
N THR A 97 -4.59 -20.41 -12.07
CA THR A 97 -6.06 -20.30 -12.03
C THR A 97 -6.79 -21.45 -11.30
N LEU A 98 -6.06 -22.35 -10.63
CA LEU A 98 -6.63 -23.54 -9.98
C LEU A 98 -6.50 -23.43 -8.47
N PHE A 99 -7.41 -22.68 -7.85
CA PHE A 99 -7.29 -22.33 -6.44
C PHE A 99 -8.63 -22.38 -5.70
N ASP A 100 -8.55 -22.68 -4.40
CA ASP A 100 -9.67 -22.67 -3.46
C ASP A 100 -10.24 -21.25 -3.27
N SER A 101 -11.45 -21.13 -2.73
CA SER A 101 -12.19 -19.87 -2.54
C SER A 101 -11.39 -18.80 -1.78
N THR A 102 -10.62 -19.20 -0.77
CA THR A 102 -9.75 -18.30 -0.01
C THR A 102 -8.57 -17.78 -0.83
N GLN A 103 -8.00 -18.64 -1.67
CA GLN A 103 -6.88 -18.28 -2.55
C GLN A 103 -7.36 -17.37 -3.69
N MET A 104 -8.60 -17.49 -4.15
CA MET A 104 -9.21 -16.55 -5.10
C MET A 104 -9.31 -15.13 -4.52
N ILE A 105 -9.61 -14.98 -3.23
CA ILE A 105 -9.59 -13.67 -2.56
C ILE A 105 -8.18 -13.11 -2.53
N ALA A 106 -7.22 -13.91 -2.07
CA ALA A 106 -5.82 -13.50 -1.99
C ALA A 106 -5.32 -13.06 -3.38
N TYR A 107 -5.59 -13.85 -4.42
CA TYR A 107 -5.28 -13.55 -5.81
C TYR A 107 -5.83 -12.19 -6.24
N GLN A 108 -7.13 -11.93 -6.04
CA GLN A 108 -7.74 -10.68 -6.46
C GLN A 108 -7.11 -9.46 -5.77
N ILE A 109 -6.80 -9.57 -4.47
CA ILE A 109 -6.15 -8.51 -3.70
C ILE A 109 -4.74 -8.25 -4.24
N VAL A 110 -3.91 -9.29 -4.37
CA VAL A 110 -2.53 -9.14 -4.84
C VAL A 110 -2.47 -8.70 -6.30
N TYR A 111 -3.44 -9.11 -7.13
CA TYR A 111 -3.53 -8.70 -8.52
C TYR A 111 -3.88 -7.21 -8.66
N VAL A 112 -4.87 -6.72 -7.91
CA VAL A 112 -5.27 -5.30 -7.96
C VAL A 112 -4.16 -4.40 -7.45
N TYR A 113 -3.63 -4.68 -6.26
CA TYR A 113 -2.62 -3.83 -5.64
C TYR A 113 -1.22 -4.05 -6.23
N GLY A 114 -0.91 -5.26 -6.71
CA GLY A 114 0.38 -5.65 -7.32
C GLY A 114 0.73 -4.92 -8.61
N LYS A 115 -0.26 -4.31 -9.28
CA LYS A 115 -0.04 -3.50 -10.50
C LYS A 115 0.75 -2.22 -10.25
N ILE A 116 0.68 -1.66 -9.04
CA ILE A 116 1.33 -0.37 -8.72
C ILE A 116 2.53 -0.50 -7.78
N THR A 117 2.83 -1.70 -7.29
CA THR A 117 3.85 -1.95 -6.25
C THR A 117 5.24 -1.49 -6.65
N VAL A 118 5.66 -1.65 -7.91
CA VAL A 118 6.99 -1.18 -8.37
C VAL A 118 7.15 0.33 -8.15
N GLY A 119 6.13 1.12 -8.50
CA GLY A 119 6.15 2.55 -8.26
C GLY A 119 6.12 2.90 -6.77
N THR A 120 5.40 2.11 -5.97
CA THR A 120 5.40 2.26 -4.52
C THR A 120 6.76 1.94 -3.90
N ILE A 121 7.48 0.93 -4.40
CA ILE A 121 8.84 0.59 -3.95
C ILE A 121 9.78 1.77 -4.22
N VAL A 122 9.75 2.33 -5.43
CA VAL A 122 10.60 3.49 -5.79
C VAL A 122 10.32 4.69 -4.87
N LEU A 123 9.04 5.02 -4.67
CA LEU A 123 8.67 6.11 -3.75
C LEU A 123 9.07 5.80 -2.31
N GLY A 124 8.93 4.55 -1.86
CA GLY A 124 9.35 4.10 -0.54
C GLY A 124 10.87 4.25 -0.32
N ILE A 125 11.69 3.86 -1.30
CA ILE A 125 13.16 4.02 -1.26
C ILE A 125 13.54 5.49 -1.13
N LEU A 126 12.93 6.34 -1.97
CA LEU A 126 13.17 7.79 -1.94
C LEU A 126 12.74 8.41 -0.59
N ILE A 127 11.58 8.01 -0.05
CA ILE A 127 11.12 8.45 1.28
C ILE A 127 12.11 8.01 2.37
N SER A 128 12.54 6.74 2.36
CA SER A 128 13.52 6.22 3.33
C SER A 128 14.83 7.01 3.28
N PHE A 129 15.33 7.30 2.08
CA PHE A 129 16.55 8.09 1.89
C PHE A 129 16.39 9.52 2.44
N LEU A 130 15.29 10.21 2.09
CA LEU A 130 15.04 11.56 2.58
C LEU A 130 14.87 11.60 4.10
N LEU A 131 14.15 10.64 4.69
CA LEU A 131 14.01 10.52 6.14
C LEU A 131 15.37 10.27 6.81
N TYR A 132 16.22 9.43 6.21
CA TYR A 132 17.57 9.16 6.72
C TYR A 132 18.41 10.44 6.77
N THR A 133 18.42 11.22 5.68
CA THR A 133 19.16 12.50 5.66
C THR A 133 18.68 13.52 6.70
N LYS A 134 17.44 13.39 7.19
CA LYS A 134 16.85 14.25 8.21
C LYS A 134 17.12 13.78 9.63
N ILE A 135 17.26 12.47 9.84
CA ILE A 135 17.65 11.92 11.15
C ILE A 135 19.11 12.29 11.48
N ASP A 136 20.01 12.17 10.51
CA ASP A 136 21.44 12.49 10.70
C ASP A 136 21.68 13.99 10.87
N LYS A 137 20.79 14.84 10.34
CA LYS A 137 20.84 16.29 10.47
C LYS A 137 20.04 16.81 11.67
N LYS A 138 20.03 16.10 12.81
CA LYS A 138 19.59 16.67 14.10
C LYS A 138 20.53 17.82 14.51
N VAL A 139 20.38 18.95 13.83
CA VAL A 139 20.67 20.31 14.29
C VAL A 139 19.36 20.86 14.83
#